data_AF-A0AAX6GTI8-F1
#
_entry.id   AF-A0AAX6GTI8-F1
#
_cell.length_a   1.000
_cell.length_b   1.000
_cell.length_c   1.000
_cell.angle_alpha   90.00
_cell.angle_beta   90.00
_cell.angle_gamma   90.00
#
_symmetry.space_group_name_H-M   'P 1'
#
loop_
_entity.id
_entity.type
_entity.pdbx_description
1 polymer ?
#
loop_
_entity_poly.entity_id
_entity_poly.type
_entity_poly.pdbx_seq_one_letter_code
_entity_poly.pdbx_strand_id
1 'polypeptide(L)'
;MDKLNIRNPFPLPHSSYTPTSANSREMAAAASPAALSLRPCAGLAPSRADRPSSFYKKNPQLLSSCRGSRSLLHANSRSSFSSPRAVSVGSDSVGSQPQAEQRPNKYYFLVANAKFMLDEEEHFREQLFEKLRYYGEKNKEQDFWLVVEPKFLDKFPAITKRLKRPAAALVSTDATWITFMKLRLDRVLADSFEAGSLEEALASNPVELQFEKPEKWVAPYPKYESGWWKTFQLPETSKTLS
;
A
#
# COMPACT_ATOMS: atom_id res chain seq x y z
N MET A 1 -39.73 -2.06 6.27
CA MET A 1 -38.57 -2.69 6.96
C MET A 1 -37.91 -3.51 5.89
N ASP A 2 -37.07 -2.88 5.08
CA ASP A 2 -36.60 -3.49 3.84
C ASP A 2 -35.09 -3.36 3.80
N LYS A 3 -34.44 -4.48 4.10
CA LYS A 3 -32.99 -4.64 4.05
C LYS A 3 -32.58 -4.69 2.58
N LEU A 4 -32.01 -3.59 2.07
CA LEU A 4 -31.33 -3.62 0.77
C LEU A 4 -30.02 -4.39 0.92
N ASN A 5 -30.09 -5.63 0.45
CA ASN A 5 -28.98 -6.56 0.28
C ASN A 5 -28.09 -6.10 -0.88
N ILE A 6 -27.05 -5.32 -0.57
CA ILE A 6 -26.01 -4.98 -1.54
C ILE A 6 -25.11 -6.21 -1.68
N ARG A 7 -25.44 -7.08 -2.65
CA ARG A 7 -24.55 -8.13 -3.12
C ARG A 7 -23.41 -7.47 -3.89
N ASN A 8 -22.19 -7.61 -3.37
CA ASN A 8 -20.93 -7.41 -4.08
C ASN A 8 -20.95 -8.16 -5.43
N PRO A 9 -20.77 -7.48 -6.57
CA PRO A 9 -20.63 -8.16 -7.85
C PRO A 9 -19.18 -8.03 -8.33
N PHE A 10 -18.25 -8.82 -7.78
CA PHE A 10 -16.95 -9.00 -8.43
C PHE A 10 -16.47 -10.44 -8.28
N PRO A 11 -16.49 -11.24 -9.36
CA PRO A 11 -15.81 -12.51 -9.37
C PRO A 11 -14.30 -12.27 -9.49
N LEU A 12 -13.53 -12.98 -8.69
CA LEU A 12 -12.09 -13.14 -8.92
C LEU A 12 -11.89 -13.75 -10.32
N PRO A 13 -10.84 -13.38 -11.06
CA PRO A 13 -10.56 -14.00 -12.34
C PRO A 13 -10.23 -15.48 -12.13
N HIS A 14 -11.18 -16.36 -12.45
CA HIS A 14 -10.91 -17.78 -12.59
C HIS A 14 -10.02 -17.98 -13.81
N SER A 15 -8.81 -18.48 -13.55
CA SER A 15 -7.86 -18.99 -14.53
C SER A 15 -8.53 -20.03 -15.44
N SER A 16 -8.97 -19.63 -16.63
CA SER A 16 -9.43 -20.57 -17.65
C SER A 16 -8.23 -21.26 -18.29
N TYR A 17 -7.91 -22.46 -17.80
CA TYR A 17 -7.10 -23.44 -18.51
C TYR A 17 -7.87 -23.92 -19.74
N THR A 18 -7.37 -23.62 -20.94
CA THR A 18 -7.73 -24.36 -22.15
C THR A 18 -6.61 -25.35 -22.47
N PRO A 19 -6.89 -26.66 -22.61
CA PRO A 19 -5.93 -27.59 -23.16
C PRO A 19 -6.04 -27.53 -24.68
N THR A 20 -5.08 -26.88 -25.35
CA THR A 20 -4.98 -26.95 -26.81
C THR A 20 -4.30 -28.26 -27.21
N SER A 21 -5.14 -29.08 -27.85
CA SER A 21 -4.85 -30.31 -28.58
C SER A 21 -3.54 -30.32 -29.36
N ALA A 22 -2.92 -31.49 -29.33
CA ALA A 22 -1.83 -31.96 -30.16
C ALA A 22 -2.02 -31.63 -31.66
N ASN A 23 -0.91 -31.34 -32.33
CA ASN A 23 -0.68 -31.76 -33.70
C ASN A 23 0.81 -32.10 -33.93
N SER A 24 0.98 -33.27 -34.52
CA SER A 24 2.22 -33.94 -34.91
C SER A 24 2.80 -33.39 -36.22
N ARG A 25 4.06 -33.77 -36.52
CA ARG A 25 4.92 -33.51 -37.71
C ARG A 25 5.83 -32.27 -37.55
N GLU A 26 7.12 -32.28 -37.89
CA GLU A 26 7.94 -33.19 -38.70
C GLU A 26 9.43 -33.01 -38.32
N MET A 27 10.23 -34.02 -38.65
CA MET A 27 11.67 -34.14 -38.44
C MET A 27 12.50 -33.06 -39.16
N ALA A 28 13.56 -32.57 -38.51
CA ALA A 28 14.85 -32.36 -39.18
C ALA A 28 15.98 -32.33 -38.14
N ALA A 29 16.89 -33.30 -38.28
CA ALA A 29 18.11 -33.44 -37.53
C ALA A 29 19.16 -32.41 -37.99
N ALA A 30 19.92 -31.86 -37.05
CA ALA A 30 21.33 -31.51 -37.25
C ALA A 30 22.04 -31.45 -35.90
N ALA A 31 22.84 -32.47 -35.65
CA ALA A 31 23.77 -32.54 -34.53
C ALA A 31 24.94 -31.58 -34.74
N SER A 32 25.37 -30.91 -33.69
CA SER A 32 26.78 -30.53 -33.52
C SER A 32 27.16 -30.52 -32.05
N PRO A 33 28.32 -31.08 -31.69
CA PRO A 33 28.65 -31.42 -30.31
C PRO A 33 29.16 -30.23 -29.50
N ALA A 34 28.77 -30.22 -28.22
CA ALA A 34 29.37 -29.43 -27.17
C ALA A 34 30.81 -29.88 -26.91
N ALA A 35 31.77 -28.94 -26.94
CA ALA A 35 33.10 -29.13 -26.40
C ALA A 35 33.13 -28.59 -24.96
N LEU A 36 33.02 -29.50 -24.00
CA LEU A 36 33.28 -29.26 -22.58
C LEU A 36 34.79 -29.22 -22.35
N SER A 37 35.34 -28.03 -22.10
CA SER A 37 36.70 -27.90 -21.55
C SER A 37 36.61 -27.78 -20.02
N LEU A 38 36.74 -28.91 -19.34
CA LEU A 38 37.03 -28.96 -17.91
C LEU A 38 38.47 -28.48 -17.67
N ARG A 39 38.63 -27.40 -16.89
CA ARG A 39 39.93 -27.05 -16.28
C ARG A 39 39.95 -27.50 -14.82
N PRO A 40 40.99 -28.23 -14.37
CA PRO A 40 41.15 -28.61 -12.96
C PRO A 40 41.61 -27.44 -12.09
N CYS A 41 41.10 -27.42 -10.86
CA CYS A 41 41.55 -26.61 -9.72
C CYS A 41 42.96 -27.02 -9.26
N ALA A 42 43.80 -26.07 -8.88
CA ALA A 42 44.65 -26.08 -7.67
C ALA A 42 45.62 -24.89 -7.69
N GLY A 43 45.67 -24.12 -6.60
CA GLY A 43 46.60 -23.01 -6.45
C GLY A 43 46.47 -22.25 -5.13
N LEU A 44 46.88 -22.92 -4.05
CA LEU A 44 47.63 -22.37 -2.91
C LEU A 44 47.11 -21.10 -2.19
N ALA A 45 46.56 -21.30 -0.99
CA ALA A 45 46.62 -20.33 0.10
C ALA A 45 47.96 -20.48 0.85
N PRO A 46 48.54 -19.39 1.40
CA PRO A 46 48.91 -19.47 2.80
C PRO A 46 48.71 -18.20 3.65
N SER A 47 48.63 -18.52 4.95
CA SER A 47 49.03 -17.79 6.16
C SER A 47 48.27 -16.55 6.65
N ARG A 48 47.50 -16.82 7.72
CA ARG A 48 47.43 -16.09 9.00
C ARG A 48 48.42 -14.94 9.19
N ALA A 49 47.89 -13.82 9.66
CA ALA A 49 48.55 -12.94 10.62
C ALA A 49 47.54 -12.42 11.65
N ASP A 50 47.99 -12.43 12.90
CA ASP A 50 47.28 -12.17 14.14
C ASP A 50 46.99 -10.67 14.44
N ARG A 51 46.12 -10.49 15.46
CA ARG A 51 46.07 -9.41 16.49
C ARG A 51 44.96 -8.32 16.35
N PRO A 52 44.60 -7.59 17.44
CA PRO A 52 43.82 -8.08 18.58
C PRO A 52 42.74 -7.07 19.09
N SER A 53 41.90 -7.52 20.03
CA SER A 53 41.06 -6.71 20.97
C SER A 53 39.95 -5.85 20.36
N SER A 54 38.71 -5.88 20.84
CA SER A 54 38.38 -5.38 22.18
C SER A 54 37.10 -6.01 22.76
N PHE A 55 37.14 -6.11 24.07
CA PHE A 55 36.05 -6.46 24.96
C PHE A 55 34.87 -5.49 24.83
N TYR A 56 33.66 -6.02 24.63
CA TYR A 56 32.48 -5.43 25.25
C TYR A 56 31.66 -6.49 25.99
N LYS A 57 31.50 -6.19 27.27
CA LYS A 57 30.90 -7.00 28.33
C LYS A 57 29.40 -7.15 28.12
N LYS A 58 28.91 -8.37 28.36
CA LYS A 58 27.56 -8.63 28.85
C LYS A 58 27.37 -7.92 30.20
N ASN A 59 26.21 -7.32 30.42
CA ASN A 59 25.67 -7.13 31.76
C ASN A 59 24.16 -7.44 31.76
N PRO A 60 23.70 -8.45 32.54
CA PRO A 60 22.30 -8.66 32.84
C PRO A 60 21.93 -8.07 34.21
N GLN A 61 20.63 -8.17 34.55
CA GLN A 61 19.99 -7.90 35.84
C GLN A 61 19.53 -6.45 36.07
N LEU A 62 18.23 -6.27 36.30
CA LEU A 62 17.72 -6.16 37.67
C LEU A 62 16.20 -6.34 37.72
N LEU A 63 15.79 -7.26 38.58
CA LEU A 63 14.44 -7.41 39.13
C LEU A 63 14.12 -6.20 40.02
N SER A 64 12.88 -5.71 39.97
CA SER A 64 12.26 -5.08 41.14
C SER A 64 10.80 -5.49 41.25
N SER A 65 10.57 -6.33 42.25
CA SER A 65 9.28 -6.68 42.84
C SER A 65 8.72 -5.48 43.62
N CYS A 66 7.45 -5.14 43.41
CA CYS A 66 6.61 -4.48 44.40
C CYS A 66 5.23 -5.13 44.39
N ARG A 67 4.84 -5.65 45.55
CA ARG A 67 3.56 -6.30 45.86
C ARG A 67 2.47 -5.27 46.18
N GLY A 68 1.22 -5.71 46.00
CA GLY A 68 0.06 -5.32 46.81
C GLY A 68 -0.82 -4.24 46.18
N SER A 69 -2.14 -4.21 46.37
CA SER A 69 -3.08 -5.10 47.04
C SER A 69 -4.50 -4.66 46.60
N ARG A 70 -5.40 -5.65 46.52
CA ARG A 70 -6.87 -5.64 46.67
C ARG A 70 -7.59 -4.29 46.85
N SER A 71 -8.68 -4.10 46.09
CA SER A 71 -9.92 -3.42 46.51
C SER A 71 -10.97 -3.60 45.40
N LEU A 72 -11.94 -4.51 45.55
CA LEU A 72 -13.31 -4.28 46.07
C LEU A 72 -14.23 -3.48 45.14
N LEU A 73 -15.07 -4.26 44.44
CA LEU A 73 -16.52 -4.12 44.32
C LEU A 73 -17.10 -2.74 44.71
N HIS A 74 -17.69 -2.02 43.76
CA HIS A 74 -18.74 -1.04 44.04
C HIS A 74 -19.92 -1.26 43.11
N ALA A 75 -21.06 -1.53 43.74
CA ALA A 75 -22.39 -1.57 43.17
C ALA A 75 -23.05 -0.18 43.27
N ASN A 76 -24.20 -0.08 42.61
CA ASN A 76 -25.16 1.03 42.57
C ASN A 76 -24.73 2.23 41.71
N SER A 77 -25.61 2.91 40.98
CA SER A 77 -27.02 3.16 41.29
C SER A 77 -27.81 3.43 40.01
N ARG A 78 -29.05 2.93 39.97
CA ARG A 78 -30.10 3.42 39.06
C ARG A 78 -30.52 4.80 39.53
N SER A 79 -30.54 5.77 38.61
CA SER A 79 -31.34 6.98 38.79
C SER A 79 -32.10 7.28 37.52
N SER A 80 -33.37 6.87 37.52
CA SER A 80 -34.42 7.35 36.65
C SER A 80 -34.72 8.81 36.97
N PHE A 81 -34.36 9.73 36.08
CA PHE A 81 -34.86 11.09 36.11
C PHE A 81 -35.73 11.31 34.87
N SER A 82 -37.04 11.42 35.13
CA SER A 82 -38.04 11.93 34.22
C SER A 82 -37.76 13.41 33.99
N SER A 83 -37.61 13.82 32.73
CA SER A 83 -37.42 15.23 32.36
C SER A 83 -38.71 15.79 31.75
N PRO A 84 -39.18 16.97 32.18
CA PRO A 84 -40.41 17.57 31.66
C PRO A 84 -40.24 18.06 30.20
N ARG A 85 -41.31 17.86 29.43
CA ARG A 85 -41.47 18.27 28.04
C ARG A 85 -41.66 19.79 27.96
N ALA A 86 -40.68 20.51 27.42
CA ALA A 86 -40.82 21.90 26.99
C ALA A 86 -41.17 21.95 25.50
N VAL A 87 -42.20 22.72 25.16
CA VAL A 87 -42.59 23.05 23.77
C VAL A 87 -42.02 24.43 23.43
N SER A 88 -41.13 24.50 22.43
CA SER A 88 -40.67 25.77 21.85
C SER A 88 -41.47 26.07 20.59
N VAL A 89 -42.17 27.20 20.62
CA VAL A 89 -42.84 27.85 19.48
C VAL A 89 -41.78 28.49 18.58
N GLY A 90 -42.01 28.43 17.26
CA GLY A 90 -41.01 28.60 16.22
C GLY A 90 -40.45 30.01 16.00
N SER A 91 -39.39 30.03 15.19
CA SER A 91 -39.06 31.12 14.29
C SER A 91 -38.25 30.54 13.14
N ASP A 92 -38.83 30.58 11.95
CA ASP A 92 -38.16 30.29 10.69
C ASP A 92 -36.97 31.25 10.55
N SER A 93 -35.77 30.69 10.66
CA SER A 93 -34.56 31.32 10.16
C SER A 93 -33.95 30.37 9.15
N VAL A 94 -33.94 30.84 7.91
CA VAL A 94 -33.25 30.26 6.76
C VAL A 94 -31.88 29.77 7.22
N GLY A 95 -31.75 28.44 7.33
CA GLY A 95 -30.49 27.78 7.61
C GLY A 95 -29.58 27.95 6.42
N SER A 96 -28.77 29.00 6.42
CA SER A 96 -27.51 28.99 5.70
C SER A 96 -26.77 27.73 6.13
N GLN A 97 -26.50 26.85 5.17
CA GLN A 97 -25.65 25.67 5.39
C GLN A 97 -24.41 26.11 6.18
N PRO A 98 -24.00 25.38 7.23
CA PRO A 98 -22.72 25.65 7.84
C PRO A 98 -21.67 25.41 6.75
N GLN A 99 -21.03 26.48 6.29
CA GLN A 99 -19.74 26.35 5.62
C GLN A 99 -18.81 25.78 6.66
N ALA A 100 -18.64 24.45 6.61
CA ALA A 100 -17.67 23.77 7.43
C ALA A 100 -16.32 24.42 7.13
N GLU A 101 -15.75 25.10 8.12
CA GLU A 101 -14.36 25.52 8.10
C GLU A 101 -13.52 24.26 7.86
N GLN A 102 -13.12 24.04 6.60
CA GLN A 102 -12.33 22.89 6.20
C GLN A 102 -10.91 23.11 6.73
N ARG A 103 -10.67 22.65 7.96
CA ARG A 103 -9.30 22.52 8.47
C ARG A 103 -8.54 21.62 7.51
N PRO A 104 -7.29 21.98 7.14
CA PRO A 104 -6.53 21.17 6.22
C PRO A 104 -6.36 19.75 6.79
N ASN A 105 -6.64 18.75 5.97
CA ASN A 105 -6.42 17.36 6.34
C ASN A 105 -4.96 17.01 6.10
N LYS A 106 -4.38 16.28 7.07
CA LYS A 106 -3.01 15.80 6.97
C LYS A 106 -2.98 14.45 6.26
N TYR A 107 -2.18 14.36 5.21
CA TYR A 107 -1.94 13.17 4.42
C TYR A 107 -0.49 12.72 4.56
N TYR A 108 -0.30 11.42 4.58
CA TYR A 108 0.99 10.75 4.63
C TYR A 108 1.18 10.02 3.31
N PHE A 109 2.40 10.04 2.78
CA PHE A 109 2.66 9.39 1.50
C PHE A 109 3.98 8.65 1.45
N LEU A 110 4.01 7.64 0.58
CA LEU A 110 5.21 7.01 0.05
C LEU A 110 5.32 7.33 -1.41
N VAL A 111 6.53 7.57 -1.91
CA VAL A 111 6.76 7.85 -3.32
C VAL A 111 8.02 7.16 -3.82
N ALA A 112 7.94 6.63 -5.04
CA ALA A 112 9.07 6.08 -5.76
C ALA A 112 8.88 6.19 -7.28
N ASN A 113 9.85 5.67 -8.04
CA ASN A 113 9.71 5.48 -9.49
C ASN A 113 8.52 4.53 -9.77
N ALA A 114 7.63 4.92 -10.69
CA ALA A 114 6.46 4.15 -11.06
C ALA A 114 6.81 2.74 -11.56
N LYS A 115 7.92 2.58 -12.30
CA LYS A 115 8.38 1.25 -12.74
C LYS A 115 8.67 0.33 -11.55
N PHE A 116 9.39 0.84 -10.55
CA PHE A 116 9.66 0.06 -9.34
C PHE A 116 8.36 -0.24 -8.58
N MET A 117 7.54 0.77 -8.31
CA MET A 117 6.40 0.65 -7.42
C MET A 117 5.22 -0.12 -8.02
N LEU A 118 5.05 -0.10 -9.36
CA LEU A 118 3.87 -0.65 -10.04
C LEU A 118 4.13 -1.90 -10.87
N ASP A 119 5.39 -2.14 -11.30
CA ASP A 119 5.77 -3.27 -12.17
C ASP A 119 6.75 -4.25 -11.51
N GLU A 120 7.78 -3.76 -10.79
CA GLU A 120 8.80 -4.63 -10.18
C GLU A 120 8.40 -5.14 -8.78
N GLU A 121 7.71 -4.33 -7.98
CA GLU A 121 7.38 -4.66 -6.59
C GLU A 121 6.05 -5.43 -6.48
N GLU A 122 6.10 -6.74 -6.60
CA GLU A 122 4.93 -7.61 -6.54
C GLU A 122 4.25 -7.61 -5.16
N HIS A 123 5.02 -7.59 -4.06
CA HIS A 123 4.46 -7.60 -2.70
C HIS A 123 3.61 -6.36 -2.43
N PHE A 124 3.96 -5.23 -3.03
CA PHE A 124 3.22 -3.98 -2.85
C PHE A 124 1.77 -4.13 -3.30
N ARG A 125 1.57 -4.69 -4.49
CA ARG A 125 0.24 -4.97 -5.02
C ARG A 125 -0.58 -5.85 -4.07
N GLU A 126 -0.01 -6.95 -3.61
CA GLU A 126 -0.70 -7.90 -2.72
C GLU A 126 -1.12 -7.23 -1.40
N GLN A 127 -0.22 -6.42 -0.80
CA GLN A 127 -0.55 -5.67 0.43
C GLN A 127 -1.73 -4.72 0.22
N LEU A 128 -1.82 -4.05 -0.93
CA LEU A 128 -2.93 -3.13 -1.23
C LEU A 128 -4.26 -3.87 -1.44
N PHE A 129 -4.26 -4.96 -2.21
CA PHE A 129 -5.48 -5.74 -2.42
C PHE A 129 -5.95 -6.42 -1.14
N GLU A 130 -5.03 -6.93 -0.32
CA GLU A 130 -5.37 -7.50 0.98
C GLU A 130 -5.95 -6.44 1.92
N LYS A 131 -5.35 -5.25 1.97
CA LYS A 131 -5.86 -4.11 2.75
C LYS A 131 -7.26 -3.71 2.29
N LEU A 132 -7.50 -3.65 0.98
CA LEU A 132 -8.81 -3.35 0.41
C LEU A 132 -9.85 -4.41 0.78
N ARG A 133 -9.51 -5.70 0.68
CA ARG A 133 -10.37 -6.80 1.13
C ARG A 133 -10.69 -6.69 2.61
N TYR A 134 -9.68 -6.48 3.45
CA TYR A 134 -9.84 -6.29 4.89
C TYR A 134 -10.80 -5.13 5.21
N TYR A 135 -10.74 -4.04 4.44
CA TYR A 135 -11.64 -2.90 4.64
C TYR A 135 -13.09 -3.26 4.29
N GLY A 136 -13.31 -3.96 3.18
CA GLY A 136 -14.62 -4.50 2.81
C GLY A 136 -15.19 -5.46 3.85
N GLU A 137 -14.39 -6.40 4.33
CA GLU A 137 -14.80 -7.38 5.37
C GLU A 137 -15.11 -6.72 6.72
N LYS A 138 -14.44 -5.62 7.05
CA LYS A 138 -14.65 -4.87 8.31
C LYS A 138 -15.61 -3.69 8.18
N ASN A 139 -16.20 -3.47 7.00
CA ASN A 139 -17.01 -2.28 6.69
C ASN A 139 -16.29 -0.97 7.05
N LYS A 140 -14.98 -0.89 6.76
CA LYS A 140 -14.18 0.33 6.91
C LYS A 140 -14.18 1.11 5.60
N GLU A 141 -14.27 2.43 5.70
CA GLU A 141 -14.07 3.32 4.56
C GLU A 141 -12.60 3.29 4.11
N GLN A 142 -12.38 3.32 2.80
CA GLN A 142 -11.05 3.37 2.21
C GLN A 142 -10.41 4.74 2.46
N ASP A 143 -9.22 4.71 3.04
CA ASP A 143 -8.45 5.89 3.46
C ASP A 143 -7.07 5.94 2.79
N PHE A 144 -6.93 5.25 1.66
CA PHE A 144 -5.69 5.17 0.90
C PHE A 144 -5.91 5.09 -0.60
N TRP A 145 -4.98 5.67 -1.36
CA TRP A 145 -5.08 5.79 -2.82
C TRP A 145 -3.71 5.73 -3.49
N LEU A 146 -3.70 5.32 -4.75
CA LEU A 146 -2.52 5.41 -5.61
C LEU A 146 -2.65 6.60 -6.56
N VAL A 147 -1.60 7.40 -6.64
CA VAL A 147 -1.52 8.56 -7.55
C VAL A 147 -0.29 8.40 -8.43
N VAL A 148 -0.52 8.37 -9.74
CA VAL A 148 0.55 8.42 -10.75
C VAL A 148 0.85 9.89 -11.03
N GLU A 149 2.12 10.25 -11.03
CA GLU A 149 2.60 11.62 -11.15
C GLU A 149 1.84 12.64 -10.29
N PRO A 150 1.89 12.49 -8.96
CA PRO A 150 1.20 13.41 -8.06
C PRO A 150 1.72 14.85 -8.17
N LYS A 151 0.81 15.80 -8.33
CA LYS A 151 1.12 17.25 -8.42
C LYS A 151 1.70 17.83 -7.14
N PHE A 152 1.32 17.28 -5.98
CA PHE A 152 1.83 17.77 -4.70
C PHE A 152 3.35 17.60 -4.55
N LEU A 153 4.01 16.77 -5.36
CA LEU A 153 5.46 16.60 -5.33
C LEU A 153 6.23 17.88 -5.65
N ASP A 154 5.61 18.86 -6.31
CA ASP A 154 6.23 20.15 -6.60
C ASP A 154 6.53 20.94 -5.30
N LYS A 155 5.80 20.64 -4.21
CA LYS A 155 6.06 21.18 -2.86
C LYS A 155 7.30 20.55 -2.20
N PHE A 156 7.84 19.44 -2.74
CA PHE A 156 8.93 18.64 -2.16
C PHE A 156 10.16 18.53 -3.07
N PRO A 157 10.89 19.64 -3.32
CA PRO A 157 12.04 19.63 -4.25
C PRO A 157 13.19 18.72 -3.80
N ALA A 158 13.35 18.45 -2.51
CA ALA A 158 14.37 17.53 -2.00
C ALA A 158 14.09 16.06 -2.39
N ILE A 159 12.80 15.70 -2.45
CA ILE A 159 12.35 14.36 -2.83
C ILE A 159 12.43 14.22 -4.35
N THR A 160 11.93 15.20 -5.11
CA THR A 160 11.89 15.13 -6.58
C THR A 160 13.27 15.03 -7.22
N LYS A 161 14.31 15.67 -6.64
CA LYS A 161 15.71 15.54 -7.10
C LYS A 161 16.26 14.12 -7.02
N ARG A 162 15.74 13.30 -6.10
CA ARG A 162 16.19 11.92 -5.88
C ARG A 162 15.36 10.91 -6.66
N LEU A 163 14.16 11.30 -7.12
CA LEU A 163 13.24 10.44 -7.84
C LEU A 163 13.51 10.45 -9.35
N LYS A 164 13.40 9.28 -9.95
CA LYS A 164 13.27 9.16 -11.41
C LYS A 164 11.79 9.21 -11.78
N ARG A 165 11.42 10.04 -12.75
CA ARG A 165 10.05 10.11 -13.30
C ARG A 165 9.85 9.06 -14.41
N PRO A 166 8.64 8.54 -14.62
CA PRO A 166 7.41 8.88 -13.90
C PRO A 166 7.40 8.37 -12.46
N ALA A 167 6.82 9.15 -11.55
CA ALA A 167 6.73 8.80 -10.12
C ALA A 167 5.34 8.27 -9.78
N ALA A 168 5.25 7.34 -8.83
CA ALA A 168 4.00 6.89 -8.26
C ALA A 168 4.04 7.09 -6.75
N ALA A 169 2.91 7.51 -6.18
CA ALA A 169 2.77 7.65 -4.74
C ALA A 169 1.60 6.84 -4.20
N LEU A 170 1.81 6.29 -3.01
CA LEU A 170 0.76 5.82 -2.13
C LEU A 170 0.44 6.93 -1.14
N VAL A 171 -0.81 7.38 -1.10
CA VAL A 171 -1.28 8.45 -0.21
C VAL A 171 -2.31 7.87 0.74
N SER A 172 -2.23 8.20 2.03
CA SER A 172 -3.20 7.77 3.03
C SER A 172 -3.32 8.78 4.18
N THR A 173 -4.43 8.76 4.89
CA THR A 173 -4.59 9.48 6.16
C THR A 173 -4.04 8.70 7.37
N ASP A 174 -3.76 7.39 7.22
CA ASP A 174 -3.18 6.55 8.26
C ASP A 174 -1.64 6.57 8.24
N ALA A 175 -1.07 7.37 9.14
CA ALA A 175 0.39 7.49 9.33
C ALA A 175 1.06 6.16 9.71
N THR A 176 0.37 5.32 10.50
CA THR A 176 0.92 4.06 11.00
C THR A 176 1.09 3.09 9.84
N TRP A 177 0.09 3.04 8.97
CA TRP A 177 0.14 2.20 7.78
C TRP A 177 1.21 2.66 6.79
N ILE A 178 1.36 3.97 6.55
CA ILE A 178 2.43 4.51 5.71
C ILE A 178 3.81 4.17 6.29
N THR A 179 3.98 4.26 7.61
CA THR A 179 5.22 3.87 8.30
C THR A 179 5.50 2.37 8.14
N PHE A 180 4.48 1.52 8.30
CA PHE A 180 4.58 0.08 8.06
C PHE A 180 5.02 -0.23 6.62
N MET A 181 4.40 0.43 5.65
CA MET A 181 4.75 0.26 4.24
C MET A 181 6.16 0.77 3.94
N LYS A 182 6.62 1.84 4.60
CA LYS A 182 8.00 2.33 4.47
C LYS A 182 9.05 1.31 4.93
N LEU A 183 8.73 0.51 5.96
CA LEU A 183 9.61 -0.55 6.47
C LEU A 183 9.65 -1.77 5.54
N ARG A 184 8.61 -1.99 4.73
CA ARG A 184 8.55 -3.08 3.74
C ARG A 184 9.18 -2.72 2.41
N LEU A 185 9.19 -1.42 2.08
CA LEU A 185 9.67 -0.93 0.80
C LEU A 185 10.97 -0.15 1.00
N ASP A 186 12.11 -0.78 0.69
CA ASP A 186 13.42 -0.17 0.93
C ASP A 186 13.66 1.06 0.04
N ARG A 187 13.28 0.97 -1.24
CA ARG A 187 13.61 1.94 -2.29
C ARG A 187 12.59 3.09 -2.45
N VAL A 188 11.84 3.42 -1.39
CA VAL A 188 10.84 4.51 -1.41
C VAL A 188 11.24 5.67 -0.52
N LEU A 189 10.70 6.86 -0.81
CA LEU A 189 10.78 8.04 0.06
C LEU A 189 9.42 8.24 0.73
N ALA A 190 9.40 8.84 1.91
CA ALA A 190 8.20 9.07 2.69
C ALA A 190 8.19 10.48 3.26
N ASP A 191 7.02 11.12 3.29
CA ASP A 191 6.80 12.39 3.98
C ASP A 191 5.29 12.58 4.25
N SER A 192 4.91 13.76 4.74
CA SER A 192 3.53 14.16 4.96
C SER A 192 3.28 15.58 4.47
N PHE A 193 2.03 15.86 4.10
CA PHE A 193 1.60 17.20 3.68
C PHE A 193 0.16 17.47 4.12
N GLU A 194 -0.23 18.73 4.02
CA GLU A 194 -1.57 19.20 4.32
C GLU A 194 -2.25 19.67 3.04
N ALA A 195 -3.53 19.34 2.88
CA ALA A 195 -4.36 19.76 1.75
C ALA A 195 -5.80 20.06 2.20
N GLY A 196 -6.46 20.99 1.50
CA GLY A 196 -7.81 21.42 1.84
C GLY A 196 -8.88 20.40 1.43
N SER A 197 -8.61 19.62 0.38
CA SER A 197 -9.54 18.61 -0.14
C SER A 197 -8.81 17.31 -0.54
N LEU A 198 -9.58 16.22 -0.65
CA LEU A 198 -9.09 14.94 -1.14
C LEU A 198 -8.65 15.03 -2.61
N GLU A 199 -9.39 15.78 -3.42
CA GLU A 199 -9.10 16.00 -4.83
C GLU A 199 -7.77 16.75 -5.03
N GLU A 200 -7.48 17.76 -4.20
CA GLU A 200 -6.19 18.46 -4.21
C GLU A 200 -5.05 17.50 -3.84
N ALA A 201 -5.25 16.69 -2.80
CA ALA A 201 -4.24 15.74 -2.32
C ALA A 201 -3.91 14.66 -3.36
N LEU A 202 -4.88 14.28 -4.20
CA LEU A 202 -4.74 13.19 -5.15
C LEU A 202 -4.64 13.66 -6.61
N ALA A 203 -4.46 14.96 -6.81
CA ALA A 203 -4.29 15.55 -8.13
C ALA A 203 -3.05 14.96 -8.83
N SER A 204 -3.25 14.46 -10.06
CA SER A 204 -2.23 13.82 -10.89
C SER A 204 -1.98 14.59 -12.19
N ASN A 205 -0.80 14.38 -12.78
CA ASN A 205 -0.52 14.78 -14.15
C ASN A 205 -0.85 13.63 -15.11
N PRO A 206 -1.46 13.92 -16.28
CA PRO A 206 -1.78 12.89 -17.25
C PRO A 206 -0.49 12.30 -17.82
N VAL A 207 -0.24 11.02 -17.53
CA VAL A 207 0.89 10.27 -18.07
C VAL A 207 0.45 8.89 -18.50
N GLU A 208 0.86 8.51 -19.70
CA GLU A 208 0.68 7.17 -20.20
C GLU A 208 1.80 6.26 -19.67
N LEU A 209 1.43 5.30 -18.81
CA LEU A 209 2.35 4.31 -18.28
C LEU A 209 2.23 3.01 -19.07
N GLN A 210 3.29 2.66 -19.79
CA GLN A 210 3.44 1.36 -20.45
C GLN A 210 4.66 0.65 -19.86
N PHE A 211 4.47 -0.59 -19.42
CA PHE A 211 5.54 -1.43 -18.90
C PHE A 211 5.77 -2.61 -19.83
N GLU A 212 7.02 -2.79 -20.25
CA GLU A 212 7.41 -3.91 -21.09
C GLU A 212 7.36 -5.22 -20.29
N LYS A 213 6.81 -6.26 -20.91
CA LYS A 213 6.85 -7.60 -20.34
C LYS A 213 8.25 -8.18 -20.61
N PRO A 214 8.90 -8.79 -19.61
CA PRO A 214 10.19 -9.42 -19.82
C PRO A 214 10.05 -10.59 -20.80
N GLU A 215 11.00 -10.74 -21.71
CA GLU A 215 11.04 -11.85 -22.68
C GLU A 215 11.07 -13.22 -21.98
N LYS A 216 11.80 -13.29 -20.86
CA LYS A 216 11.94 -14.50 -20.05
C LYS A 216 11.40 -14.27 -18.65
N TRP A 217 10.23 -14.82 -18.41
CA TRP A 217 9.62 -14.85 -17.08
C TRP A 217 10.09 -16.08 -16.30
N VAL A 218 10.61 -15.88 -15.09
CA VAL A 218 11.25 -16.94 -14.29
C VAL A 218 10.32 -17.50 -13.20
N ALA A 219 9.32 -16.73 -12.78
CA ALA A 219 8.43 -17.17 -11.71
C ALA A 219 7.44 -18.26 -12.20
N PRO A 220 7.00 -19.17 -11.32
CA PRO A 220 6.11 -20.28 -11.68
C PRO A 220 4.65 -19.85 -11.96
N TYR A 221 4.32 -18.58 -11.71
CA TYR A 221 3.00 -17.98 -11.93
C TYR A 221 3.11 -16.85 -12.95
N PRO A 222 2.09 -16.54 -13.76
CA PRO A 222 2.19 -15.49 -14.77
C PRO A 222 2.46 -14.10 -14.16
N LYS A 223 3.24 -13.27 -14.86
CA LYS A 223 3.42 -11.86 -14.47
C LYS A 223 2.07 -11.14 -14.49
N TYR A 224 1.86 -10.30 -13.50
CA TYR A 224 0.67 -9.47 -13.40
C TYR A 224 0.45 -8.55 -14.59
N GLU A 225 -0.82 -8.27 -14.88
CA GLU A 225 -1.21 -7.30 -15.88
C GLU A 225 -0.92 -5.86 -15.43
N SER A 226 -0.44 -5.05 -16.37
CA SER A 226 -0.30 -3.60 -16.20
C SER A 226 -1.66 -2.95 -16.01
N GLY A 227 -1.74 -1.93 -15.16
CA GLY A 227 -2.96 -1.15 -14.92
C GLY A 227 -3.74 -1.58 -13.68
N TRP A 228 -3.29 -2.59 -12.93
CA TRP A 228 -3.93 -3.04 -11.68
C TRP A 228 -4.10 -1.89 -10.65
N TRP A 229 -3.22 -0.89 -10.69
CA TRP A 229 -3.25 0.26 -9.79
C TRP A 229 -4.44 1.20 -10.01
N LYS A 230 -5.12 1.13 -11.17
CA LYS A 230 -6.29 1.96 -11.48
C LYS A 230 -7.44 1.72 -10.50
N THR A 231 -7.52 0.54 -9.89
CA THR A 231 -8.50 0.22 -8.83
C THR A 231 -8.36 1.11 -7.59
N PHE A 232 -7.18 1.67 -7.36
CA PHE A 232 -6.87 2.50 -6.18
C PHE A 232 -6.83 4.00 -6.49
N GLN A 233 -7.15 4.39 -7.73
CA GLN A 233 -7.31 5.79 -8.09
C GLN A 233 -8.69 6.28 -7.67
N LEU A 234 -8.86 7.60 -7.52
CA LEU A 234 -10.21 8.14 -7.36
C LEU A 234 -11.04 7.77 -8.58
N PRO A 235 -12.28 7.28 -8.39
CA PRO A 235 -13.20 7.18 -9.51
C PRO A 235 -13.34 8.59 -10.10
N GLU A 236 -13.04 8.74 -11.39
CA GLU A 236 -13.34 9.98 -12.09
C GLU A 236 -14.86 10.17 -11.97
N THR A 237 -15.29 11.12 -11.14
CA THR A 237 -16.67 11.55 -11.11
C THR A 237 -16.96 11.99 -12.53
N SER A 238 -17.78 11.20 -13.22
CA SER A 238 -18.15 11.34 -14.63
C SER A 238 -18.01 12.79 -15.07
N LYS A 239 -17.05 13.07 -15.96
CA LYS A 239 -17.10 14.26 -16.82
C LYS A 239 -18.49 14.28 -17.42
N THR A 240 -19.37 15.09 -16.84
CA THR A 240 -20.68 15.39 -17.40
C THR A 240 -20.40 15.99 -18.77
N LEU A 241 -20.78 15.23 -19.79
CA LEU A 241 -20.85 15.63 -21.19
C LEU A 241 -21.54 17.00 -21.25
N SER A 242 -20.79 18.02 -21.71
CA SER A 242 -21.35 19.25 -22.27
C SER A 242 -21.44 19.11 -23.79
#